data_AF-A0A0A8YH61-F1
#
_entry.id   AF-A0A0A8YH61-F1
#
_cell.length_a   1.000
_cell.length_b   1.000
_cell.length_c   1.000
_cell.angle_alpha   90.00
_cell.angle_beta   90.00
_cell.angle_gamma   90.00
#
_symmetry.space_group_name_H-M   'P 1'
#
loop_
_entity.id
_entity.type
_entity.pdbx_description
1 polymer ?
#
loop_
_entity_poly.entity_id
_entity_poly.type
_entity_poly.pdbx_seq_one_letter_code
_entity_poly.pdbx_strand_id
1 'polypeptide(L)' 'MDELLEEVFLRFPPDDPVLLLRAALVCKRWCRIISDPGFRRRFRELHRTPPSKASSTTSE' A
#
# COMPACT_ATOMS: atom_id res chain seq x y z
N MET A 1 16.71 9.67 2.13
CA MET A 1 16.16 9.23 3.45
C MET A 1 14.65 9.08 3.41
N ASP A 2 13.89 10.10 2.95
CA ASP A 2 12.43 9.96 2.78
C ASP A 2 12.09 8.92 1.72
N GLU A 3 12.85 8.86 0.62
CA GLU A 3 12.74 7.82 -0.42
C GLU A 3 12.92 6.40 0.13
N LEU A 4 13.90 6.18 1.02
CA LEU A 4 14.10 4.87 1.65
C LEU A 4 12.94 4.50 2.57
N LEU A 5 12.43 5.46 3.35
CA LEU A 5 11.23 5.24 4.17
C LEU A 5 10.01 4.96 3.30
N GLU A 6 9.88 5.67 2.18
CA GLU A 6 8.84 5.44 1.18
C GLU A 6 8.91 4.00 0.65
N GLU A 7 10.09 3.51 0.26
CA GLU A 7 10.30 2.13 -0.18
C GLU A 7 9.99 1.08 0.90
N VAL A 8 10.22 1.41 2.18
CA VAL A 8 9.83 0.54 3.30
C VAL A 8 8.31 0.51 3.45
N PHE A 9 7.64 1.67 3.41
CA PHE A 9 6.18 1.75 3.52
C PHE A 9 5.47 1.14 2.31
N LEU A 10 6.06 1.21 1.11
CA LEU A 10 5.52 0.56 -0.08
C LEU A 10 5.46 -0.95 0.05
N ARG A 11 6.34 -1.56 0.86
CA ARG A 11 6.34 -3.01 1.13
C ARG A 11 5.28 -3.45 2.14
N PHE A 12 4.54 -2.54 2.77
CA PHE A 12 3.46 -2.92 3.68
C PHE A 12 2.32 -3.59 2.92
N PRO A 13 1.70 -4.63 3.50
CA PRO A 13 0.59 -5.33 2.86
C PRO A 13 -0.62 -4.39 2.71
N PRO A 14 -1.32 -4.43 1.56
CA PRO A 14 -2.53 -3.64 1.34
C PRO A 14 -3.72 -4.18 2.15
N ASP A 15 -3.67 -5.45 2.54
CA ASP A 15 -4.73 -6.16 3.27
C ASP A 15 -4.78 -5.77 4.76
N ASP A 16 -3.74 -5.10 5.26
CA ASP A 16 -3.69 -4.56 6.63
C ASP A 16 -3.35 -3.06 6.61
N PRO A 17 -4.34 -2.19 6.33
CA PRO A 17 -4.15 -0.74 6.33
C PRO A 17 -3.86 -0.19 7.73
N VAL A 18 -4.13 -0.94 8.81
CA VAL A 18 -3.89 -0.51 10.19
C VAL A 18 -2.40 -0.37 10.46
N LEU A 19 -1.57 -1.24 9.88
CA LEU A 19 -0.12 -1.15 10.01
C LEU A 19 0.44 0.13 9.40
N LEU A 20 -0.03 0.51 8.19
CA LEU A 20 0.38 1.74 7.53
C LEU A 20 -0.09 2.97 8.33
N LEU A 21 -1.31 2.92 8.90
CA LEU A 21 -1.82 3.98 9.77
C LEU A 21 -0.97 4.12 11.05
N ARG A 22 -0.61 3.00 11.70
CA ARG A 22 0.26 3.01 12.88
C ARG A 22 1.62 3.63 12.58
N ALA A 23 2.21 3.32 11.42
CA ALA A 23 3.44 3.96 10.97
C ALA A 23 3.29 5.48 10.82
N ALA A 24 2.19 5.95 10.21
CA ALA A 24 1.92 7.38 10.08
C ALA A 24 1.85 8.12 11.43
N LEU A 25 1.42 7.43 12.49
CA LEU A 25 1.30 8.00 13.84
C LEU A 25 2.61 8.07 14.63
N VAL A 26 3.69 7.40 14.19
CA VAL A 26 4.98 7.39 14.91
C VAL A 26 5.60 8.78 14.96
N CYS A 27 5.60 9.50 13.84
CA CYS A 27 6.13 10.86 13.79
C CYS A 27 5.58 11.67 12.60
N LYS A 28 5.66 13.00 12.70
CA LYS A 28 5.20 13.93 11.64
C LYS A 28 5.83 13.65 10.28
N ARG A 29 7.10 13.22 10.26
CA ARG A 29 7.83 12.90 9.02
C ARG A 29 7.20 11.71 8.28
N TRP A 30 6.87 10.63 9.00
CA TRP A 30 6.26 9.44 8.41
C TRP A 30 4.83 9.74 7.95
N CYS A 31 4.08 10.50 8.75
CA CYS A 31 2.74 10.98 8.36
C CYS A 31 2.76 11.74 7.03
N ARG A 32 3.75 12.64 6.82
CA ARG A 32 3.89 13.40 5.58
C ARG A 32 4.14 12.50 4.37
N ILE A 33 5.01 11.50 4.50
CA ILE A 33 5.32 10.55 3.42
C ILE A 33 4.08 9.72 3.07
N ILE A 34 3.42 9.15 4.07
CA ILE A 34 2.27 8.24 3.85
C ILE A 34 1.04 9.00 3.32
N SER A 35 0.87 10.26 3.70
CA SER A 35 -0.22 11.11 3.21
C SER A 35 0.05 11.69 1.81
N ASP A 36 1.27 11.56 1.29
CA ASP A 36 1.65 12.11 0.00
C ASP A 36 0.84 11.46 -1.16
N PRO A 37 0.26 12.26 -2.07
CA PRO A 37 -0.50 11.72 -3.20
C PRO A 37 0.34 10.84 -4.13
N GLY A 38 1.63 11.12 -4.29
CA GLY A 38 2.58 10.32 -5.06
C GLY A 38 2.81 8.96 -4.43
N PHE A 39 3.06 8.92 -3.11
CA PHE A 39 3.15 7.67 -2.36
C PHE A 39 1.88 6.82 -2.52
N ARG A 40 0.69 7.40 -2.30
CA ARG A 40 -0.59 6.70 -2.40
C ARG A 40 -0.88 6.16 -3.80
N ARG A 41 -0.39 6.83 -4.85
CA ARG A 41 -0.48 6.33 -6.23
C ARG A 41 0.42 5.10 -6.40
N ARG A 42 1.70 5.21 -6.04
CA ARG A 42 2.68 4.10 -6.14
C ARG A 42 2.26 2.89 -5.31
N PHE A 43 1.77 3.10 -4.09
CA PHE A 43 1.26 2.04 -3.23
C PHE A 43 0.13 1.26 -3.90
N ARG A 44 -0.84 1.97 -4.50
CA ARG A 44 -1.95 1.32 -5.24
C ARG A 44 -1.50 0.64 -6.51
N GLU A 45 -0.51 1.18 -7.23
CA GLU A 45 0.02 0.56 -8.45
C GLU A 45 0.76 -0.74 -8.14
N LEU A 46 1.57 -0.76 -7.07
CA LEU A 46 2.31 -1.94 -6.63
C LEU A 46 1.38 -3.05 -6.12
N HIS A 47 0.35 -2.66 -5.37
CA HIS A 47 -0.59 -3.57 -4.72
C HIS A 47 -1.90 -3.75 -5.48
N ARG A 48 -1.96 -3.31 -6.74
CA ARG A 48 -3.13 -3.58 -7.57
C ARG A 48 -3.22 -5.08 -7.77
N THR A 49 -4.04 -5.74 -6.96
CA THR A 49 -4.40 -7.13 -7.20
C THR A 49 -5.02 -7.16 -8.60
N PRO A 50 -4.45 -7.91 -9.56
CA PRO A 50 -5.14 -8.14 -10.81
C PRO A 50 -6.52 -8.69 -10.44
N PRO A 51 -7.61 -8.26 -11.11
CA PRO A 51 -8.91 -8.88 -10.89
C PRO A 51 -8.66 -10.37 -11.03
N SER A 52 -8.84 -11.11 -9.93
CA SER A 52 -8.75 -12.55 -9.95
C SER A 52 -9.64 -12.97 -11.11
N LYS A 53 -9.04 -13.47 -12.20
CA LYS A 53 -9.81 -14.19 -13.19
C LYS A 53 -10.41 -15.33 -12.39
N ALA A 54 -11.67 -15.19 -12.01
CA ALA A 54 -12.48 -16.29 -11.58
C ALA A 54 -12.44 -17.27 -12.74
N SER A 55 -11.52 -18.23 -12.65
CA SER A 55 -11.44 -19.37 -13.52
C SER A 55 -12.78 -20.09 -13.43
N SER A 56 -13.47 -20.05 -14.57
CA SER A 56 -14.42 -21.02 -15.07
C SER A 56 -14.55 -22.28 -14.19
N THR A 57 -15.66 -22.40 -13.47
CA THR A 57 -16.24 -23.71 -13.13
C THR A 57 -17.76 -23.55 -13.01
N THR A 58 -18.41 -23.19 -14.10
CA THR A 58 -19.80 -23.61 -14.32
C THR A 58 -19.71 -24.84 -15.19
N SER A 59 -19.63 -25.99 -14.52
CA SER A 59 -19.97 -27.27 -15.09
C SER A 59 -21.47 -27.41 -14.88
N GLU A 60 -22.25 -27.32 -15.96
CA GLU A 60 -23.53 -28.03 -16.10
C GLU A 60 -23.78 -28.27 -17.59
#